data_AF-A0A191ZKL2-F1
#
_entry.id   AF-A0A191ZKL2-F1
#
_cell.length_a   1.000
_cell.length_b   1.000
_cell.length_c   1.000
_cell.angle_alpha   90.00
_cell.angle_beta   90.00
_cell.angle_gamma   90.00
#
_symmetry.space_group_name_H-M   'P 1'
#
loop_
_entity.id
_entity.type
_entity.pdbx_description
1 polymer ?
#
loop_
_entity_poly.entity_id
_entity_poly.type
_entity_poly.pdbx_seq_one_letter_code
_entity_poly.pdbx_strand_id
1 'polypeptide(L)'
;MPATNKRGARLPQGRPPVRSRQAGVGLIEVLIAVLVLSIGFLGMAALQAKSLSTNNSAMSRSMATIASYSILDAMRADRTNALAGAYNGTVTANACPTATSTLAQSQLKAWCKQELVQNFGALASTKGTVNCAATGNCTVTIQFDDSRAGTTGTGAGAVGATNQTITTKAML
;
A
#
# COMPACT_ATOMS: atom_id res chain seq x y z
N MET A 1 -45.16 23.10 -92.92
CA MET A 1 -45.34 22.78 -91.48
C MET A 1 -45.87 21.34 -91.38
N PRO A 2 -45.63 20.53 -90.33
CA PRO A 2 -45.11 20.81 -88.97
C PRO A 2 -43.70 20.20 -88.73
N ALA A 3 -42.83 20.58 -87.80
CA ALA A 3 -42.87 21.05 -86.40
C ALA A 3 -42.78 19.95 -85.33
N THR A 4 -41.91 20.22 -84.33
CA THR A 4 -41.77 19.60 -82.98
C THR A 4 -40.91 18.33 -82.91
N ASN A 5 -40.10 18.04 -81.89
CA ASN A 5 -40.05 18.50 -80.50
C ASN A 5 -38.66 18.14 -79.90
N LYS A 6 -37.87 19.11 -79.42
CA LYS A 6 -36.65 18.85 -78.62
C LYS A 6 -37.06 18.76 -77.15
N ARG A 7 -37.06 17.56 -76.57
CA ARG A 7 -37.21 17.39 -75.11
C ARG A 7 -35.83 17.36 -74.46
N GLY A 8 -35.53 18.42 -73.71
CA GLY A 8 -34.30 18.60 -72.97
C GLY A 8 -34.14 17.59 -71.83
N ALA A 9 -32.91 17.12 -71.67
CA ALA A 9 -32.47 16.36 -70.51
C ALA A 9 -32.46 17.27 -69.27
N ARG A 10 -33.20 16.89 -68.22
CA ARG A 10 -33.09 17.52 -66.90
C ARG A 10 -31.87 16.96 -66.19
N LEU A 11 -30.92 17.83 -65.86
CA LEU A 11 -29.81 17.50 -64.96
C LEU A 11 -30.34 17.27 -63.52
N PRO A 12 -29.77 16.32 -62.76
CA PRO A 12 -30.14 16.12 -61.36
C PRO A 12 -29.68 17.34 -60.54
N GLN A 13 -30.64 18.00 -59.88
CA GLN A 13 -30.36 19.09 -58.96
C GLN A 13 -29.71 18.52 -57.70
N GLY A 14 -28.41 18.75 -57.53
CA GLY A 14 -27.70 18.49 -56.29
C GLY A 14 -28.29 19.35 -55.17
N ARG A 15 -28.77 18.70 -54.09
CA ARG A 15 -29.17 19.40 -52.87
C ARG A 15 -27.95 20.13 -52.29
N PRO A 16 -28.04 21.42 -51.96
CA PRO A 16 -26.94 22.12 -51.33
C PRO A 16 -26.68 21.52 -49.93
N PRO A 17 -25.40 21.42 -49.50
CA PRO A 17 -25.10 20.98 -48.14
C PRO A 17 -25.69 21.98 -47.15
N VAL A 18 -26.55 21.51 -46.24
CA VAL A 18 -27.05 22.30 -45.13
C VAL A 18 -25.84 22.62 -44.24
N ARG A 19 -25.36 23.86 -44.27
CA ARG A 19 -24.36 24.35 -43.31
C ARG A 19 -24.98 24.27 -41.92
N SER A 20 -24.56 23.29 -41.12
CA SER A 20 -24.81 23.28 -39.69
C SER A 20 -24.22 24.56 -39.11
N ARG A 21 -25.07 25.44 -38.56
CA ARG A 21 -24.58 26.57 -37.77
C ARG A 21 -23.87 25.98 -36.54
N GLN A 22 -22.55 26.10 -36.51
CA GLN A 22 -21.77 25.83 -35.31
C GLN A 22 -22.27 26.79 -34.24
N ALA A 23 -23.06 26.29 -33.28
CA ALA A 23 -23.37 27.04 -32.08
C ALA A 23 -22.05 27.14 -31.30
N GLY A 24 -21.49 28.35 -31.23
CA GLY A 24 -20.29 28.59 -30.44
C GLY A 24 -20.56 28.23 -28.98
N VAL A 25 -19.61 27.53 -28.36
CA VAL A 25 -19.61 27.27 -26.92
C VAL A 25 -19.65 28.61 -26.18
N GLY A 26 -20.68 28.82 -25.37
CA GLY A 26 -20.80 30.03 -24.55
C GLY A 26 -19.75 30.05 -23.44
N LEU A 27 -19.29 31.23 -23.01
CA LEU A 27 -18.35 31.38 -21.88
C LEU A 27 -18.83 30.62 -20.61
N ILE A 28 -20.15 30.60 -20.39
CA ILE A 28 -20.78 29.89 -19.27
C ILE A 28 -20.61 28.37 -19.34
N GLU A 29 -20.60 27.79 -20.54
CA GLU A 29 -20.47 26.35 -20.77
C GLU A 29 -19.04 25.89 -20.43
N VAL A 30 -18.04 26.68 -20.82
CA VAL A 30 -16.63 26.44 -20.46
C VAL A 30 -16.42 26.56 -18.95
N LEU A 31 -17.02 27.56 -18.31
CA LEU A 31 -16.92 27.74 -16.85
C LEU A 31 -17.53 26.57 -16.08
N ILE A 32 -18.69 26.06 -16.52
CA ILE A 32 -19.32 24.87 -15.93
C ILE A 32 -18.44 23.63 -16.16
N ALA A 33 -17.88 23.45 -17.36
CA ALA A 33 -16.98 22.34 -17.65
C ALA A 33 -15.74 22.33 -16.75
N VAL A 34 -15.10 23.49 -16.56
CA VAL A 34 -13.94 23.63 -15.67
C VAL A 34 -14.33 23.42 -14.20
N LEU A 35 -15.52 23.87 -13.78
CA LEU A 35 -16.03 23.63 -12.43
C LEU A 35 -16.21 22.13 -12.16
N VAL A 36 -16.90 21.41 -13.05
CA VAL A 36 -17.12 19.95 -12.90
C VAL A 36 -15.78 19.20 -12.94
N LEU A 37 -14.90 19.57 -13.86
CA LEU A 37 -13.58 18.97 -14.00
C LEU A 37 -12.73 19.18 -12.74
N SER A 38 -12.74 20.38 -12.15
CA SER A 38 -11.98 20.66 -10.94
C SER A 38 -12.45 19.83 -9.74
N ILE A 39 -13.77 19.67 -9.55
CA ILE A 39 -14.34 18.77 -8.53
C ILE A 39 -13.92 17.32 -8.78
N GLY A 40 -13.97 16.86 -10.04
CA GLY A 40 -13.53 15.52 -10.43
C GLY A 40 -12.05 15.24 -10.09
N PHE A 41 -11.17 16.20 -10.36
CA PHE A 41 -9.74 16.08 -10.03
C PHE A 41 -9.48 16.07 -8.52
N LEU A 42 -10.22 16.86 -7.74
CA LEU A 42 -10.14 16.83 -6.27
C LEU A 42 -10.53 15.45 -5.72
N GLY A 43 -11.60 14.86 -6.26
CA GLY A 43 -12.01 13.49 -5.90
C GLY A 43 -10.93 12.45 -6.22
N MET A 44 -10.34 12.51 -7.41
CA MET A 44 -9.25 11.61 -7.80
C MET A 44 -7.99 11.79 -6.95
N ALA A 45 -7.63 13.03 -6.59
CA ALA A 45 -6.48 13.30 -5.72
C ALA A 45 -6.67 12.68 -4.33
N ALA A 46 -7.86 12.80 -3.74
CA ALA A 46 -8.18 12.18 -2.45
C ALA A 46 -8.09 10.65 -2.50
N LEU A 47 -8.60 10.03 -3.57
CA LEU A 47 -8.50 8.58 -3.77
C LEU A 47 -7.04 8.11 -3.93
N GLN A 48 -6.22 8.85 -4.69
CA GLN A 48 -4.79 8.55 -4.85
C GLN A 48 -4.05 8.64 -3.51
N ALA A 49 -4.30 9.69 -2.72
CA ALA A 49 -3.69 9.84 -1.40
C ALA A 49 -4.07 8.69 -0.45
N LYS A 50 -5.35 8.31 -0.44
CA LYS A 50 -5.82 7.15 0.34
C LYS A 50 -5.22 5.83 -0.15
N SER A 51 -5.12 5.63 -1.46
CA SER A 51 -4.48 4.45 -2.04
C SER A 51 -3.02 4.35 -1.63
N LEU A 52 -2.28 5.46 -1.63
CA LEU A 52 -0.88 5.47 -1.21
C LEU A 52 -0.73 5.13 0.29
N SER A 53 -1.56 5.74 1.13
CA SER A 53 -1.66 5.45 2.56
C SER A 53 -1.86 3.95 2.82
N THR A 54 -2.89 3.37 2.21
CA THR A 54 -3.23 1.95 2.38
C THR A 54 -2.14 1.01 1.83
N ASN A 55 -1.51 1.36 0.72
CA ASN A 55 -0.37 0.61 0.18
C ASN A 55 0.82 0.62 1.13
N ASN A 56 1.12 1.76 1.77
CA ASN A 56 2.20 1.87 2.73
C ASN A 56 1.96 0.99 3.96
N SER A 57 0.74 1.00 4.52
CA SER A 57 0.33 0.08 5.60
C SER A 57 0.47 -1.39 5.21
N ALA A 58 0.05 -1.75 3.99
CA ALA A 58 0.16 -3.12 3.48
C ALA A 58 1.63 -3.57 3.33
N MET A 59 2.50 -2.66 2.88
CA MET A 59 3.93 -2.90 2.78
C MET A 59 4.57 -3.14 4.16
N SER A 60 4.26 -2.30 5.15
CA SER A 60 4.73 -2.46 6.53
C SER A 60 4.34 -3.82 7.14
N ARG A 61 3.08 -4.25 6.94
CA ARG A 61 2.60 -5.57 7.37
C ARG A 61 3.32 -6.72 6.66
N SER A 62 3.62 -6.55 5.38
CA SER A 62 4.37 -7.53 4.60
C SER A 62 5.80 -7.68 5.11
N MET A 63 6.48 -6.56 5.40
CA MET A 63 7.82 -6.56 6.01
C MET A 63 7.81 -7.20 7.40
N ALA A 64 6.78 -6.97 8.22
CA ALA A 64 6.65 -7.61 9.53
C ALA A 64 6.46 -9.13 9.40
N THR A 65 5.73 -9.57 8.38
CA THR A 65 5.55 -10.99 8.08
C THR A 65 6.88 -11.63 7.67
N ILE A 66 7.61 -11.00 6.75
CA ILE A 66 8.94 -11.46 6.30
C ILE A 66 9.92 -11.51 7.48
N ALA A 67 9.96 -10.47 8.30
CA ALA A 67 10.78 -10.43 9.51
C ALA A 67 10.41 -11.55 10.50
N SER A 68 9.13 -11.91 10.61
CA SER A 68 8.70 -13.01 11.46
C SER A 68 9.20 -14.36 10.94
N TYR A 69 9.13 -14.58 9.63
CA TYR A 69 9.63 -15.80 9.01
C TYR A 69 11.16 -15.89 9.04
N SER A 70 11.88 -14.78 8.86
CA SER A 70 13.35 -14.80 8.86
C SER A 70 13.93 -15.28 10.20
N ILE A 71 13.36 -14.87 11.34
CA ILE A 71 13.79 -15.39 12.64
C ILE A 71 13.34 -16.84 12.88
N LEU A 72 12.16 -17.23 12.37
CA LEU A 72 11.71 -18.62 12.44
C LEU A 72 12.64 -19.55 11.65
N ASP A 73 13.10 -19.13 10.48
CA ASP A 73 14.05 -19.90 9.67
C ASP A 73 15.43 -19.98 10.32
N ALA A 74 15.86 -18.89 10.97
CA ALA A 74 17.08 -18.88 11.77
C ALA A 74 16.99 -19.87 12.95
N MET A 75 15.83 -19.94 13.62
CA MET A 75 15.54 -20.92 14.67
C MET A 75 15.45 -22.37 14.15
N ARG A 76 14.97 -22.59 12.91
CA ARG A 76 14.97 -23.92 12.29
C ARG A 76 16.40 -24.41 12.03
N ALA A 77 17.26 -23.51 11.57
CA ALA A 77 18.67 -23.81 11.38
C ALA A 77 19.38 -24.12 12.72
N ASP A 78 18.96 -23.48 13.82
CA ASP A 78 19.49 -23.69 15.18
C ASP A 78 18.47 -24.34 16.11
N ARG A 79 17.83 -25.42 15.63
CA ARG A 79 16.68 -26.06 16.30
C ARG A 79 16.94 -26.40 17.75
N THR A 80 18.08 -27.00 18.07
CA THR A 80 18.39 -27.46 19.44
C THR A 80 18.37 -26.31 20.44
N ASN A 81 18.98 -25.18 20.10
CA ASN A 81 18.99 -23.99 20.96
C ASN A 81 17.64 -23.29 20.98
N ALA A 82 16.89 -23.31 19.87
CA ALA A 82 15.52 -22.81 19.81
C ALA A 82 14.57 -23.57 20.76
N LEU A 83 14.64 -24.90 20.79
CA LEU A 83 13.86 -25.73 21.71
C LEU A 83 14.31 -25.57 23.17
N ALA A 84 15.60 -25.26 23.40
CA ALA A 84 16.12 -24.92 24.71
C ALA A 84 15.73 -23.49 25.17
N GLY A 85 15.04 -22.72 24.33
CA GLY A 85 14.55 -21.38 24.66
C GLY A 85 15.57 -20.26 24.49
N ALA A 86 16.72 -20.50 23.83
CA ALA A 86 17.77 -19.49 23.66
C ALA A 86 17.33 -18.27 22.83
N TYR A 87 16.27 -18.41 22.04
CA TYR A 87 15.67 -17.34 21.23
C TYR A 87 14.50 -16.64 21.95
N ASN A 88 14.01 -17.19 23.07
CA ASN A 88 12.81 -16.70 23.72
C ASN A 88 13.08 -15.35 24.40
N GLY A 89 12.19 -14.40 24.16
CA GLY A 89 12.33 -13.07 24.74
C GLY A 89 11.65 -12.00 23.91
N THR A 90 11.77 -10.76 24.37
CA THR A 90 11.30 -9.59 23.65
C THR A 90 12.47 -8.70 23.28
N VAL A 91 12.52 -8.33 22.02
CA VAL A 91 13.48 -7.41 21.43
C VAL A 91 12.75 -6.12 21.09
N THR A 92 13.25 -4.98 21.57
CA THR A 92 12.73 -3.66 21.23
C THR A 92 13.68 -2.97 20.25
N ALA A 93 13.17 -2.40 19.16
CA ALA A 93 14.01 -1.87 18.08
C ALA A 93 14.92 -0.72 18.52
N ASN A 94 14.53 0.05 19.53
CA ASN A 94 15.37 1.09 20.13
C ASN A 94 16.46 0.57 21.09
N ALA A 95 16.41 -0.71 21.47
CA ALA A 95 17.35 -1.32 22.40
C ALA A 95 17.68 -2.76 21.96
N CYS A 96 18.23 -2.89 20.75
CA CYS A 96 18.62 -4.18 20.22
C CYS A 96 19.66 -4.89 21.11
N PRO A 97 19.59 -6.23 21.24
CA PRO A 97 20.61 -7.03 21.92
C PRO A 97 22.01 -6.74 21.39
N THR A 98 22.98 -6.63 22.30
CA THR A 98 24.38 -6.38 21.94
C THR A 98 25.24 -7.65 22.01
N ALA A 99 24.83 -8.60 22.86
CA ALA A 99 25.50 -9.88 23.07
C ALA A 99 25.59 -10.70 21.77
N THR A 100 26.69 -11.44 21.63
CA THR A 100 26.98 -12.27 20.45
C THR A 100 27.78 -13.52 20.83
N SER A 101 27.75 -13.95 22.10
CA SER A 101 28.53 -15.10 22.56
C SER A 101 27.93 -16.43 22.12
N THR A 102 26.65 -16.45 21.75
CA THR A 102 25.97 -17.60 21.15
C THR A 102 25.40 -17.25 19.78
N LEU A 103 25.13 -18.28 18.97
CA LEU A 103 24.47 -18.13 17.67
C LEU A 103 23.09 -17.46 17.81
N ALA A 104 22.29 -17.87 18.80
CA ALA A 104 20.98 -17.26 19.05
C ALA A 104 21.07 -15.75 19.33
N GLN A 105 22.06 -15.32 20.12
CA GLN A 105 22.26 -13.91 20.42
C GLN A 105 22.69 -13.10 19.18
N SER A 106 23.60 -13.65 18.36
CA SER A 106 24.03 -12.98 17.13
C SER A 106 22.89 -12.87 16.12
N GLN A 107 22.07 -13.91 15.99
CA GLN A 107 20.88 -13.91 15.14
C GLN A 107 19.80 -12.94 15.63
N LEU A 108 19.49 -12.90 16.94
CA LEU A 108 18.54 -11.93 17.50
C LEU A 108 19.01 -10.48 17.34
N LYS A 109 20.33 -10.23 17.46
CA LYS A 109 20.93 -8.92 17.19
C LYS A 109 20.80 -8.54 15.71
N ALA A 110 21.10 -9.46 14.80
CA ALA A 110 20.96 -9.25 13.36
C ALA A 110 19.50 -8.98 13.00
N TRP A 111 18.58 -9.83 13.46
CA TRP A 111 17.14 -9.66 13.28
C TRP A 111 16.65 -8.30 13.78
N CYS A 112 17.05 -7.88 14.98
CA CYS A 112 16.69 -6.55 15.48
C CYS A 112 17.19 -5.43 14.58
N LYS A 113 18.48 -5.45 14.22
CA LYS A 113 19.12 -4.33 13.48
C LYS A 113 18.78 -4.29 12.01
N GLN A 114 18.60 -5.44 11.37
CA GLN A 114 18.42 -5.59 9.93
C GLN A 114 16.94 -5.67 9.56
N GLU A 115 16.10 -6.27 10.40
CA GLU A 115 14.66 -6.38 10.13
C GLU A 115 13.86 -5.30 10.86
N LEU A 116 13.94 -5.25 12.19
CA LEU A 116 13.06 -4.36 12.96
C LEU A 116 13.45 -2.88 12.77
N VAL A 117 14.75 -2.57 12.92
CA VAL A 117 15.23 -1.18 12.84
C VAL A 117 15.18 -0.64 11.41
N GLN A 118 15.58 -1.42 10.39
CA GLN A 118 15.57 -0.90 9.01
C GLN A 118 14.16 -0.69 8.48
N ASN A 119 13.23 -1.61 8.76
CA ASN A 119 11.88 -1.54 8.20
C ASN A 119 10.95 -0.60 8.98
N PHE A 120 11.10 -0.50 10.32
CA PHE A 120 10.16 0.25 11.16
C PHE A 120 10.80 1.42 11.91
N GLY A 121 12.13 1.51 11.95
CA GLY A 121 12.88 2.50 12.73
C GLY A 121 13.20 2.03 14.16
N ALA A 122 14.18 2.68 14.78
CA ALA A 122 14.62 2.42 16.14
C ALA A 122 13.65 3.01 17.19
N LEU A 123 12.40 2.54 17.18
CA LEU A 123 11.32 3.04 18.04
C LEU A 123 11.05 2.08 19.21
N ALA A 124 10.61 2.63 20.35
CA ALA A 124 10.20 1.85 21.51
C ALA A 124 8.86 1.10 21.30
N SER A 125 8.02 1.59 20.38
CA SER A 125 6.77 0.96 19.96
C SER A 125 7.00 -0.28 19.09
N THR A 126 8.15 -0.38 18.42
CA THR A 126 8.50 -1.53 17.60
C THR A 126 9.12 -2.63 18.45
N LYS A 127 8.42 -3.75 18.58
CA LYS A 127 8.84 -4.90 19.40
C LYS A 127 8.70 -6.21 18.64
N GLY A 128 9.66 -7.10 18.80
CA GLY A 128 9.59 -8.48 18.35
C GLY A 128 9.68 -9.43 19.53
N THR A 129 8.65 -10.23 19.77
CA THR A 129 8.61 -11.24 20.82
C THR A 129 8.66 -12.62 20.22
N VAL A 130 9.63 -13.42 20.64
CA VAL A 130 9.77 -14.82 20.25
C VAL A 130 9.41 -15.68 21.46
N ASN A 131 8.52 -16.65 21.25
CA ASN A 131 8.18 -17.66 22.24
C ASN A 131 8.14 -19.03 21.57
N CYS A 132 9.14 -19.86 21.85
CA CYS A 132 9.17 -21.23 21.41
C CYS A 132 9.11 -22.22 22.57
N ALA A 133 8.18 -23.17 22.46
CA ALA A 133 8.06 -24.29 23.38
C ALA A 133 9.07 -25.40 23.03
N ALA A 134 9.48 -26.16 24.04
CA ALA A 134 10.35 -27.33 23.87
C ALA A 134 9.75 -28.42 22.94
N THR A 135 8.43 -28.39 22.71
CA THR A 135 7.72 -29.26 21.75
C THR A 135 7.88 -28.82 20.29
N GLY A 136 8.54 -27.69 20.00
CA GLY A 136 8.74 -27.16 18.65
C GLY A 136 7.66 -26.21 18.14
N ASN A 137 6.65 -25.90 18.96
CA ASN A 137 5.66 -24.87 18.65
C ASN A 137 6.23 -23.50 18.98
N CYS A 138 6.56 -22.71 17.96
CA CYS A 138 7.01 -21.33 18.14
C CYS A 138 5.98 -20.32 17.66
N THR A 139 5.92 -19.20 18.38
CA THR A 139 5.11 -18.03 18.07
C THR A 139 6.03 -16.81 18.05
N VAL A 140 6.02 -16.08 16.95
CA VAL A 140 6.71 -14.80 16.79
C VAL A 140 5.66 -13.70 16.67
N THR A 141 5.77 -12.68 17.51
CA THR A 141 4.86 -11.54 17.54
C THR A 141 5.63 -10.27 17.27
N ILE A 142 5.31 -9.57 16.19
CA ILE A 142 5.90 -8.27 15.86
C ILE A 142 4.84 -7.19 16.05
N GLN A 143 5.17 -6.18 16.85
CA GLN A 143 4.38 -4.98 17.10
C GLN A 143 5.10 -3.78 16.51
N PHE A 144 4.38 -2.91 15.81
CA PHE A 144 4.92 -1.66 15.26
C PHE A 144 3.84 -0.59 15.12
N ASP A 145 4.24 0.68 15.13
CA ASP A 145 3.33 1.80 14.90
C ASP A 145 3.20 2.12 13.40
N ASP A 146 1.96 2.04 12.90
CA ASP A 146 1.60 2.33 11.50
C ASP A 146 0.94 3.72 11.33
N SER A 147 0.96 4.56 12.37
CA SER A 147 0.39 5.93 12.35
C SER A 147 0.89 6.80 11.21
N ARG A 148 2.12 6.57 10.74
CA ARG A 148 2.76 7.29 9.61
C ARG A 148 2.04 7.06 8.27
N ALA A 149 1.28 5.99 8.13
CA ALA A 149 0.52 5.73 6.91
C ALA A 149 -0.75 6.58 6.81
N GLY A 150 -1.22 7.25 7.87
CA GLY A 150 -2.61 7.72 7.98
C GLY A 150 -2.89 9.23 8.03
N THR A 151 -1.92 10.13 7.83
CA THR A 151 -2.10 11.57 8.12
C THR A 151 -2.69 12.44 7.00
N THR A 152 -3.46 11.88 6.06
CA THR A 152 -4.05 12.66 4.96
C THR A 152 -5.58 12.64 4.99
N GLY A 153 -6.18 13.53 5.78
CA GLY A 153 -7.59 13.85 5.68
C GLY A 153 -8.13 14.64 6.88
N THR A 154 -8.27 15.95 6.72
CA THR A 154 -9.15 16.79 7.56
C THR A 154 -10.61 16.37 7.35
N GLY A 155 -11.00 15.29 8.02
CA GLY A 155 -12.36 14.77 8.05
C GLY A 155 -12.51 13.86 9.26
N ALA A 156 -13.45 14.19 10.14
CA ALA A 156 -13.70 13.51 11.40
C ALA A 156 -13.88 12.00 11.20
N GLY A 157 -12.82 11.25 11.55
CA GLY A 157 -12.71 9.82 11.39
C GLY A 157 -11.32 9.42 11.86
N ALA A 158 -11.16 9.36 13.19
CA ALA A 158 -9.91 9.13 13.90
C ALA A 158 -9.03 8.06 13.23
N VAL A 159 -7.84 8.45 12.77
CA VAL A 159 -6.75 7.48 12.54
C VAL A 159 -5.87 7.53 13.78
N GLY A 160 -6.31 6.82 14.82
CA GLY A 160 -5.51 6.59 16.01
C GLY A 160 -4.19 5.93 15.62
N ALA A 161 -3.13 6.24 16.36
CA ALA A 161 -1.90 5.47 16.33
C ALA A 161 -2.26 3.99 16.48
N THR A 162 -2.26 3.27 15.36
CA THR A 162 -2.84 1.94 15.28
C THR A 162 -1.66 0.99 15.37
N ASN A 163 -1.23 0.74 16.60
CA ASN A 163 -0.18 -0.21 16.90
C ASN A 163 -0.59 -1.57 16.28
N GLN A 164 0.07 -1.96 15.20
CA GLN A 164 -0.22 -3.19 14.48
C GLN A 164 0.50 -4.34 15.18
N THR A 165 -0.16 -5.49 15.25
CA THR A 165 0.43 -6.72 15.81
C THR A 165 0.29 -7.83 14.79
N ILE A 166 1.42 -8.38 14.33
CA ILE A 166 1.48 -9.56 13.47
C ILE A 166 1.97 -10.72 14.31
N THR A 167 1.17 -11.78 14.38
CA THR A 167 1.52 -13.02 15.08
C THR A 167 1.67 -14.15 14.09
N THR A 168 2.86 -14.71 14.01
CA THR A 168 3.19 -15.85 13.14
C THR A 168 3.47 -17.06 14.01
N LYS A 169 2.77 -18.17 13.74
CA LYS A 169 2.99 -19.45 14.42
C LYS A 169 3.61 -20.42 13.45
N ALA A 170 4.58 -21.19 13.92
CA ALA A 170 5.18 -22.25 13.12
C ALA A 170 5.64 -23.40 14.01
N MET A 171 5.59 -24.60 13.45
CA MET A 171 6.42 -25.69 13.94
C MET A 171 7.82 -25.53 13.39
N LEU A 172 8.82 -25.67 14.27
CA LEU A 172 10.20 -25.84 13.85
C LEU A 172 10.35 -27.15 13.13
#